data_AF-A0A9W8CPL5-F1
#
_entry.id   AF-A0A9W8CPL5-F1
#
_cell.length_a   1.000
_cell.length_b   1.000
_cell.length_c   1.000
_cell.angle_alpha   90.00
_cell.angle_beta   90.00
_cell.angle_gamma   90.00
#
_symmetry.space_group_name_H-M   'P 1'
#
loop_
_entity.id
_entity.type
_entity.pdbx_description
1 polymer ?
#
loop_
_entity_poly.entity_id
_entity_poly.type
_entity_poly.pdbx_seq_one_letter_code
_entity_poly.pdbx_strand_id
1 'polypeptide(L)'
;MSTASRPAPTVVAPRSMPTGQRNVVRSNDSASLWNCTLSPGWTQDEVQILRKALMKFGVGNWMKIIESGCLPGKTIAQMNLQTQRMLGQQSTAEFNGLHIDAFEVGELNSKKQGPDVKRKNNCIVNTGGKLTRDEVESRRTAHRERFEKDREVWANIVLERVDSPLVVLERKREELKGLQSELQQVLDQIRAVETTEGQPSDGDKQVGSKRQRE
;
A
#
# COMPACT_ATOMS: atom_id res chain seq x y z
N MET A 1 -35.32 13.68 56.84
CA MET A 1 -34.38 12.64 56.38
C MET A 1 -35.05 11.83 55.28
N SER A 2 -34.54 11.89 54.04
CA SER A 2 -34.46 10.78 53.08
C SER A 2 -34.22 11.32 51.66
N THR A 3 -32.92 11.32 51.37
CA THR A 3 -32.18 11.41 50.11
C THR A 3 -32.94 11.22 48.80
N ALA A 4 -32.90 12.24 47.95
CA ALA A 4 -33.12 12.12 46.51
C ALA A 4 -32.00 11.29 45.88
N SER A 5 -32.35 10.16 45.27
CA SER A 5 -31.42 9.28 44.57
C SER A 5 -31.06 9.89 43.20
N ARG A 6 -29.78 10.23 43.02
CA ARG A 6 -29.21 10.67 41.73
C ARG A 6 -29.18 9.47 40.76
N PRO A 7 -29.65 9.59 39.51
CA PRO A 7 -29.41 8.55 38.51
C PRO A 7 -27.91 8.50 38.15
N ALA A 8 -27.39 7.28 38.03
CA ALA A 8 -25.99 7.01 37.70
C ALA A 8 -25.59 7.54 36.32
N PRO A 9 -24.32 7.95 36.11
CA PRO A 9 -23.84 8.39 34.81
C PRO A 9 -23.85 7.20 33.84
N THR A 10 -24.59 7.36 32.74
CA THR A 10 -24.62 6.41 31.63
C THR A 10 -23.23 6.37 30.98
N VAL A 11 -22.50 5.28 31.18
CA VAL A 11 -21.26 5.01 30.45
C VAL A 11 -21.64 4.78 28.99
N VAL A 12 -21.44 5.79 28.15
CA VAL A 12 -21.61 5.67 26.70
C VAL A 12 -20.44 4.83 26.19
N ALA A 13 -20.65 3.52 26.07
CA ALA A 13 -19.72 2.66 25.35
C ALA A 13 -19.58 3.19 23.90
N PRO A 14 -18.36 3.27 23.35
CA PRO A 14 -18.18 3.74 21.98
C PRO A 14 -18.94 2.80 21.04
N ARG A 15 -20.00 3.34 20.43
CA ARG A 15 -20.77 2.62 19.41
C ARG A 15 -19.83 2.34 18.24
N SER A 16 -19.55 1.07 17.99
CA SER A 16 -18.89 0.64 16.74
C SER A 16 -19.78 1.06 15.57
N MET A 17 -19.19 1.77 14.61
CA MET A 17 -19.94 2.26 13.45
C MET A 17 -20.51 1.10 12.62
N PRO A 18 -21.69 1.27 12.02
CA PRO A 18 -22.26 0.30 11.08
C PRO A 18 -21.26 0.01 9.96
N THR A 19 -21.04 -1.27 9.69
CA THR A 19 -20.16 -1.73 8.62
C THR A 19 -20.79 -1.37 7.27
N GLY A 20 -20.28 -0.35 6.59
CA GLY A 20 -20.79 0.03 5.27
C GLY A 20 -20.44 1.42 4.77
N GLN A 21 -20.04 2.35 5.64
CA GLN A 21 -19.61 3.69 5.22
C GLN A 21 -18.19 3.98 5.70
N ARG A 22 -17.21 3.45 4.96
CA ARG A 22 -15.85 3.99 4.94
C ARG A 22 -15.44 4.20 3.48
N ASN A 23 -16.12 5.11 2.80
CA ASN A 23 -15.46 5.86 1.75
C ASN A 23 -14.58 6.91 2.44
N VAL A 24 -13.48 6.45 3.04
CA VAL A 24 -12.36 7.36 3.30
C VAL A 24 -11.80 7.63 1.93
N VAL A 25 -12.31 8.69 1.29
CA VAL A 25 -11.77 9.22 0.04
C VAL A 25 -10.35 9.63 0.37
N ARG A 26 -9.38 8.80 -0.01
CA ARG A 26 -7.97 9.21 0.02
C ARG A 26 -7.78 10.15 -1.18
N SER A 27 -6.78 11.03 -1.14
CA SER A 27 -6.47 11.92 -2.27
C SER A 27 -6.15 11.16 -3.58
N ASN A 28 -6.02 9.82 -3.50
CA ASN A 28 -5.91 8.88 -4.62
C ASN A 28 -7.26 8.31 -5.12
N ASP A 29 -8.43 8.76 -4.65
CA ASP A 29 -9.75 8.19 -5.02
C ASP A 29 -10.51 9.04 -6.07
N SER A 30 -9.83 9.69 -7.00
CA SER A 30 -10.50 10.32 -8.15
C SER A 30 -11.08 9.26 -9.10
N ALA A 31 -12.40 9.24 -9.29
CA ALA A 31 -13.13 8.23 -10.08
C ALA A 31 -12.76 8.15 -11.58
N SER A 32 -12.05 9.15 -12.11
CA SER A 32 -11.55 9.22 -13.49
C SER A 32 -10.09 8.79 -13.64
N LEU A 33 -9.38 8.56 -12.52
CA LEU A 33 -8.00 8.07 -12.47
C LEU A 33 -8.02 6.71 -11.79
N TRP A 34 -7.78 5.65 -12.56
CA TRP A 34 -7.63 4.29 -12.06
C TRP A 34 -6.37 4.15 -11.19
N ASN A 35 -6.46 4.66 -9.97
CA ASN A 35 -5.48 4.51 -8.92
C ASN A 35 -5.62 3.10 -8.35
N CYS A 36 -4.96 2.12 -8.97
CA CYS A 36 -4.48 0.99 -8.20
C CYS A 36 -3.78 1.58 -6.98
N THR A 37 -4.35 1.43 -5.79
CA THR A 37 -3.67 1.86 -4.55
C THR A 37 -2.39 1.05 -4.49
N LEU A 38 -1.27 1.67 -4.88
CA LEU A 38 0.03 1.03 -4.96
C LEU A 38 0.29 0.34 -3.62
N SER A 39 0.71 -0.92 -3.65
CA SER A 39 1.21 -1.52 -2.42
C SER A 39 2.42 -0.70 -1.96
N PRO A 40 2.63 -0.50 -0.65
CA PRO A 40 3.78 0.26 -0.16
C PRO A 40 5.09 -0.23 -0.80
N GLY A 41 5.90 0.69 -1.32
CA GLY A 41 7.15 0.38 -2.01
C GLY A 41 7.01 -0.05 -3.47
N TRP A 42 5.88 0.24 -4.12
CA TRP A 42 5.70 0.13 -5.57
C TRP A 42 5.66 1.50 -6.24
N THR A 43 6.35 1.64 -7.37
CA THR A 43 6.15 2.76 -8.29
C THR A 43 5.14 2.40 -9.38
N GLN A 44 4.59 3.41 -10.05
CA GLN A 44 3.68 3.18 -11.17
C GLN A 44 4.37 2.42 -12.31
N ASP A 45 5.65 2.72 -12.57
CA ASP A 45 6.44 2.03 -13.59
C ASP A 45 6.63 0.55 -13.26
N GLU A 46 6.95 0.23 -11.99
CA GLU A 46 7.04 -1.16 -11.53
C GLU A 46 5.72 -1.90 -11.69
N VAL A 47 4.58 -1.24 -11.50
CA VAL A 47 3.26 -1.83 -11.73
C VAL A 47 3.03 -2.10 -13.22
N GLN A 48 3.43 -1.19 -14.11
CA GLN A 48 3.34 -1.43 -15.56
C GLN A 48 4.27 -2.57 -16.00
N ILE A 49 5.47 -2.66 -15.42
CA ILE A 49 6.38 -3.78 -15.67
C ILE A 49 5.76 -5.09 -15.19
N LEU A 50 5.16 -5.12 -13.99
CA LEU A 50 4.46 -6.30 -13.49
C LEU A 50 3.30 -6.70 -14.41
N ARG A 51 2.49 -5.74 -14.87
CA ARG A 51 1.40 -5.99 -15.83
C ARG A 51 1.92 -6.66 -17.10
N LYS A 52 2.97 -6.10 -17.71
CA LYS A 52 3.62 -6.69 -18.90
C LYS A 52 4.20 -8.08 -18.60
N ALA A 53 4.78 -8.28 -17.42
CA ALA A 53 5.36 -9.56 -17.01
C ALA A 53 4.28 -10.64 -16.80
N LEU A 54 3.12 -10.29 -16.24
CA LEU A 54 1.96 -11.18 -16.12
C LEU A 54 1.42 -11.59 -17.49
N MET A 55 1.34 -10.65 -18.43
CA MET A 55 0.95 -10.95 -19.81
C MET A 55 1.98 -11.88 -20.47
N LYS A 56 3.28 -11.63 -20.28
CA LYS A 56 4.37 -12.40 -20.91
C LYS A 56 4.53 -13.81 -20.34
N PHE A 57 4.52 -13.96 -19.02
CA PHE A 57 4.84 -15.23 -18.36
C PHE A 57 3.62 -15.97 -17.82
N GLY A 58 2.48 -15.31 -17.72
CA GLY A 58 1.26 -15.82 -17.12
C GLY A 58 1.16 -15.52 -15.62
N VAL A 59 -0.06 -15.35 -15.12
CA VAL A 59 -0.32 -15.12 -13.69
C VAL A 59 0.10 -16.34 -12.88
N GLY A 60 0.78 -16.15 -11.75
CA GLY A 60 1.24 -17.25 -10.90
C GLY A 60 2.63 -17.80 -11.25
N ASN A 61 3.19 -17.46 -12.42
CA ASN A 61 4.54 -17.86 -12.84
C ASN A 61 5.62 -16.91 -12.29
N TRP A 62 5.64 -16.71 -10.97
CA TRP A 62 6.47 -15.72 -10.29
C TRP A 62 7.97 -15.95 -10.47
N MET A 63 8.42 -17.21 -10.53
CA MET A 63 9.83 -17.55 -10.71
C MET A 63 10.38 -17.01 -12.03
N LYS A 64 9.62 -17.15 -13.13
CA LYS A 64 10.02 -16.61 -14.44
C LYS A 64 10.14 -15.09 -14.43
N ILE A 65 9.25 -14.41 -13.68
CA ILE A 65 9.31 -12.95 -13.50
C ILE A 65 10.59 -12.57 -12.75
N ILE A 66 10.93 -13.28 -11.68
CA ILE A 66 12.15 -13.05 -10.90
C ILE A 66 13.41 -13.30 -11.76
N GLU A 67 13.46 -14.43 -12.47
CA GLU A 67 14.57 -14.79 -13.35
C GLU A 67 14.77 -13.80 -14.50
N SER A 68 13.69 -13.14 -14.95
CA SER A 68 13.78 -12.11 -15.99
C SER A 68 14.49 -10.83 -15.53
N GLY A 69 14.59 -10.60 -14.22
CA GLY A 69 15.23 -9.43 -13.63
C GLY A 69 14.47 -8.12 -13.81
N CYS A 70 13.23 -8.14 -14.30
CA CYS A 70 12.47 -6.90 -14.58
C CYS A 70 11.98 -6.18 -13.31
N LEU A 71 11.91 -6.87 -12.17
CA LEU A 71 11.44 -6.33 -10.89
C LEU A 71 12.41 -6.67 -9.74
N PRO A 72 13.61 -6.04 -9.71
CA PRO A 72 14.61 -6.36 -8.70
C PRO A 72 14.11 -6.05 -7.28
N GLY A 73 14.38 -6.95 -6.35
CA GLY A 73 14.01 -6.80 -4.93
C GLY A 73 12.53 -6.99 -4.60
N LYS A 74 11.66 -7.22 -5.60
CA LYS A 74 10.25 -7.55 -5.35
C LYS A 74 10.09 -9.04 -5.06
N THR A 75 9.50 -9.33 -3.90
CA THR A 75 9.18 -10.69 -3.47
C THR A 75 7.93 -11.24 -4.16
N ILE A 76 7.80 -12.57 -4.19
CA ILE A 76 6.58 -13.26 -4.68
C ILE A 76 5.33 -12.73 -3.97
N ALA A 77 5.39 -12.56 -2.65
CA ALA A 77 4.27 -12.05 -1.86
C ALA A 77 3.86 -10.63 -2.28
N GLN A 78 4.84 -9.73 -2.48
CA GLN A 78 4.58 -8.37 -2.96
C GLN A 78 3.96 -8.36 -4.37
N MET A 79 4.49 -9.18 -5.29
CA MET A 79 3.94 -9.30 -6.65
C MET A 79 2.50 -9.84 -6.64
N ASN A 80 2.21 -10.84 -5.82
CA ASN A 80 0.87 -11.40 -5.71
C ASN A 80 -0.13 -10.38 -5.11
N LEU A 81 0.24 -9.68 -4.04
CA LEU A 81 -0.61 -8.63 -3.45
C LEU A 81 -0.88 -7.50 -4.45
N GLN A 82 0.14 -7.09 -5.21
CA GLN A 82 -0.04 -6.09 -6.25
C GLN A 82 -0.95 -6.61 -7.36
N THR A 83 -0.80 -7.87 -7.77
CA THR A 83 -1.66 -8.52 -8.77
C THR A 83 -3.13 -8.56 -8.34
N GLN A 84 -3.42 -8.90 -7.08
CA GLN A 84 -4.79 -8.87 -6.53
C GLN A 84 -5.43 -7.49 -6.64
N ARG A 85 -4.66 -6.43 -6.38
CA ARG A 85 -5.12 -5.05 -6.52
C ARG A 85 -5.39 -4.70 -7.97
N MET A 86 -4.51 -5.08 -8.89
CA MET A 86 -4.69 -4.86 -10.33
C MET A 86 -5.94 -5.56 -10.87
N LEU A 87 -6.16 -6.80 -10.47
CA LEU A 87 -7.36 -7.57 -10.85
C LEU A 87 -8.63 -7.08 -10.14
N GLY A 88 -8.51 -6.31 -9.07
CA GLY A 88 -9.66 -5.91 -8.24
C GLY A 88 -10.32 -7.06 -7.48
N GLN A 89 -9.62 -8.17 -7.24
CA GLN A 89 -10.12 -9.33 -6.49
C GLN A 89 -9.01 -10.03 -5.71
N GLN A 90 -9.34 -10.62 -4.56
CA GLN A 90 -8.36 -11.27 -3.69
C GLN A 90 -7.90 -12.64 -4.21
N SER A 91 -8.79 -13.39 -4.84
CA SER A 91 -8.43 -14.70 -5.38
C SER A 91 -7.79 -14.55 -6.76
N THR A 92 -6.61 -15.14 -6.95
CA THR A 92 -5.91 -15.20 -8.25
C THR A 92 -5.88 -16.59 -8.85
N ALA A 93 -6.41 -17.60 -8.14
CA ALA A 93 -6.29 -19.02 -8.50
C ALA A 93 -6.92 -19.36 -9.88
N GLU A 94 -8.00 -18.67 -10.22
CA GLU A 94 -8.72 -18.82 -11.50
C GLU A 94 -7.97 -18.23 -12.69
N PHE A 95 -6.94 -17.40 -12.46
CA PHE A 95 -6.08 -16.85 -13.50
C PHE A 95 -4.72 -17.56 -13.59
N ASN A 96 -4.43 -18.51 -12.70
CA ASN A 96 -3.14 -19.16 -12.65
C ASN A 96 -2.79 -19.81 -14.01
N GLY A 97 -1.62 -19.46 -14.54
CA GLY A 97 -1.10 -19.89 -15.84
C GLY A 97 -1.63 -19.11 -17.05
N LEU A 98 -2.60 -18.21 -16.90
CA LEU A 98 -3.17 -17.45 -18.00
C LEU A 98 -2.36 -16.19 -18.33
N HIS A 99 -2.18 -15.93 -19.62
CA HIS A 99 -1.52 -14.74 -20.16
C HIS A 99 -2.52 -13.61 -20.34
N ILE A 100 -2.82 -12.89 -19.27
CA ILE A 100 -3.89 -11.88 -19.26
C ILE A 100 -3.37 -10.50 -18.94
N ASP A 101 -4.10 -9.48 -19.39
CA ASP A 101 -3.94 -8.12 -18.91
C ASP A 101 -4.73 -7.93 -17.61
N ALA A 102 -4.01 -7.80 -16.49
CA ALA A 102 -4.64 -7.67 -15.19
C ALA A 102 -5.53 -6.42 -15.05
N PHE A 103 -5.24 -5.35 -15.78
CA PHE A 103 -6.03 -4.12 -15.72
C PHE A 103 -7.40 -4.27 -16.38
N GLU A 104 -7.48 -5.01 -17.48
CA GLU A 104 -8.74 -5.28 -18.17
C GLU A 104 -9.74 -6.00 -17.24
N VAL A 105 -9.24 -6.98 -16.48
CA VAL A 105 -10.04 -7.68 -15.47
C VAL A 105 -10.41 -6.74 -14.31
N GLY A 106 -9.46 -5.93 -13.84
CA GLY A 106 -9.69 -4.91 -12.82
C GLY A 106 -10.81 -3.92 -13.19
N GLU A 107 -10.81 -3.45 -14.43
CA GLU A 107 -11.81 -2.56 -15.00
C GLU A 107 -13.21 -3.15 -14.97
N LEU A 108 -13.34 -4.41 -15.36
CA LEU A 108 -14.61 -5.13 -15.29
C LEU A 108 -15.03 -5.36 -13.83
N ASN A 109 -14.07 -5.68 -12.97
CA ASN A 109 -14.33 -5.96 -11.57
C ASN A 109 -14.72 -4.71 -10.76
N SER A 110 -14.30 -3.49 -11.10
CA SER A 110 -14.80 -2.29 -10.40
C SER A 110 -16.27 -1.98 -10.73
N LYS A 111 -16.68 -2.28 -11.97
CA LYS A 111 -18.05 -2.05 -12.45
C LYS A 111 -19.04 -3.02 -11.83
N LYS A 112 -18.57 -4.16 -11.30
CA LYS A 112 -19.41 -5.12 -10.58
C LYS A 112 -19.94 -4.51 -9.27
N GLN A 113 -21.25 -4.36 -9.21
CA GLN A 113 -22.03 -3.93 -8.05
C GLN A 113 -23.18 -4.93 -7.85
N GLY A 114 -23.61 -5.13 -6.61
CA GLY A 114 -24.74 -6.01 -6.31
C GLY A 114 -24.74 -6.53 -4.86
N PRO A 115 -25.86 -7.08 -4.38
CA PRO A 115 -25.99 -7.60 -3.02
C PRO A 115 -25.00 -8.74 -2.71
N ASP A 116 -24.64 -9.52 -3.74
CA ASP A 116 -23.73 -10.67 -3.66
C ASP A 116 -22.26 -10.30 -3.80
N VAL A 117 -21.94 -9.06 -4.19
CA VAL A 117 -20.56 -8.59 -4.35
C VAL A 117 -20.07 -8.01 -3.03
N LYS A 118 -19.30 -8.79 -2.28
CA LYS A 118 -18.61 -8.29 -1.08
C LYS A 118 -17.20 -7.84 -1.43
N ARG A 119 -16.76 -6.74 -0.80
CA ARG A 119 -15.41 -6.18 -0.97
C ARG A 119 -14.69 -6.09 0.36
N LYS A 120 -13.39 -6.36 0.35
CA LYS A 120 -12.47 -6.09 1.47
C LYS A 120 -11.22 -5.45 0.89
N ASN A 121 -10.87 -4.26 1.40
CA ASN A 121 -9.79 -3.43 0.88
C ASN A 121 -9.94 -3.15 -0.63
N ASN A 122 -11.16 -2.75 -1.05
CA ASN A 122 -11.57 -2.49 -2.43
C ASN A 122 -11.53 -3.69 -3.41
N CYS A 123 -10.99 -4.84 -3.01
CA CYS A 123 -10.98 -6.06 -3.80
C CYS A 123 -12.23 -6.90 -3.55
N ILE A 124 -12.79 -7.51 -4.60
CA ILE A 124 -13.86 -8.50 -4.50
C ILE A 124 -13.33 -9.71 -3.72
N VAL A 125 -14.11 -10.16 -2.74
CA VAL A 125 -13.84 -11.36 -1.95
C VAL A 125 -14.83 -12.46 -2.29
N ASN A 126 -14.35 -13.70 -2.32
CA ASN A 126 -15.24 -14.84 -2.38
C ASN A 126 -15.86 -15.05 -0.99
N THR A 127 -17.18 -14.96 -0.89
CA THR A 127 -17.93 -15.19 0.36
C THR A 127 -18.60 -16.56 0.42
N GLY A 128 -18.45 -17.38 -0.61
CA GLY A 128 -18.86 -18.78 -0.60
C GLY A 128 -17.85 -19.68 0.09
N GLY A 129 -18.16 -20.98 0.12
CA GLY A 129 -17.22 -22.01 0.54
C GLY A 129 -15.95 -22.04 -0.30
N LYS A 130 -14.95 -22.83 0.15
CA LYS A 130 -13.74 -23.08 -0.62
C LYS A 130 -14.14 -23.66 -1.97
N LEU A 131 -13.76 -22.99 -3.06
CA LEU A 131 -13.99 -23.48 -4.41
C LEU A 131 -13.35 -24.85 -4.56
N THR A 132 -14.12 -25.78 -5.12
CA THR A 132 -13.63 -27.09 -5.53
C THR A 132 -12.66 -26.94 -6.69
N ARG A 133 -11.85 -27.98 -6.92
CA ARG A 133 -10.89 -27.99 -8.03
C ARG A 133 -11.59 -27.81 -9.38
N ASP A 134 -12.75 -28.44 -9.56
CA ASP A 134 -13.48 -28.44 -10.83
C ASP A 134 -14.12 -27.08 -11.11
N GLU A 135 -14.61 -26.39 -10.07
CA GLU A 135 -15.09 -25.01 -10.21
C GLU A 135 -13.96 -24.04 -10.56
N VAL A 136 -12.77 -24.21 -9.98
CA VAL A 136 -11.60 -23.40 -10.33
C VAL A 136 -11.19 -23.64 -11.78
N GLU A 137 -11.19 -24.90 -12.25
CA GLU A 137 -10.83 -25.22 -13.63
C GLU A 137 -11.88 -24.71 -14.63
N SER A 138 -13.16 -24.82 -14.29
CA SER A 138 -14.26 -24.29 -15.10
C SER A 138 -14.15 -22.77 -15.24
N ARG A 139 -13.89 -22.07 -14.14
CA ARG A 139 -13.65 -20.60 -14.15
C ARG A 139 -12.40 -20.25 -14.93
N ARG A 140 -11.32 -21.03 -14.78
CA ARG A 140 -10.09 -20.82 -15.55
C ARG A 140 -10.35 -20.94 -17.04
N THR A 141 -11.12 -21.93 -17.47
CA THR A 141 -11.46 -22.13 -18.88
C THR A 141 -12.30 -20.96 -19.41
N ALA A 142 -13.32 -20.52 -18.67
CA ALA A 142 -14.11 -19.35 -19.05
C ALA A 142 -13.27 -18.06 -19.12
N HIS A 143 -12.34 -17.87 -18.18
CA HIS A 143 -11.42 -16.73 -18.20
C HIS A 143 -10.39 -16.82 -19.31
N ARG A 144 -9.95 -18.02 -19.66
CA ARG A 144 -9.06 -18.29 -20.78
C ARG A 144 -9.68 -17.79 -22.07
N GLU A 145 -10.89 -18.24 -22.38
CA GLU A 145 -11.62 -17.86 -23.59
C GLU A 145 -11.87 -16.35 -23.67
N ARG A 146 -12.03 -15.69 -22.52
CA ARG A 146 -12.38 -14.27 -22.46
C ARG A 146 -11.17 -13.32 -22.45
N PHE A 147 -10.09 -13.70 -21.77
CA PHE A 147 -9.01 -12.78 -21.42
C PHE A 147 -7.61 -13.22 -21.88
N GLU A 148 -7.43 -14.49 -22.25
CA GLU A 148 -6.11 -14.97 -22.71
C GLU A 148 -5.71 -14.20 -23.96
N LYS A 149 -4.52 -13.58 -23.89
CA LYS A 149 -3.95 -12.88 -25.03
C LYS A 149 -3.35 -13.89 -26.00
N ASP A 150 -3.40 -13.55 -27.28
CA ASP A 150 -2.79 -14.35 -28.32
C ASP A 150 -1.29 -14.54 -28.06
N ARG A 151 -0.80 -15.72 -28.46
CA ARG A 151 0.60 -16.12 -28.29
C ARG A 151 1.57 -15.10 -28.86
N GLU A 152 1.26 -14.57 -30.03
CA GLU A 152 2.10 -13.58 -30.70
C GLU A 152 2.22 -12.29 -29.90
N VAL A 153 1.10 -11.83 -29.32
CA VAL A 153 1.04 -10.60 -28.52
C VAL A 153 1.96 -10.71 -27.32
N TRP A 154 1.83 -11.78 -26.52
CA TRP A 154 2.62 -11.89 -25.30
C TRP A 154 4.08 -12.34 -25.54
N ALA A 155 4.35 -13.07 -26.63
CA ALA A 155 5.72 -13.43 -27.00
C ALA A 155 6.56 -12.19 -27.32
N ASN A 156 5.96 -11.21 -28.01
CA ASN A 156 6.59 -9.96 -28.44
C ASN A 156 6.73 -8.91 -27.33
N ILE A 157 6.16 -9.14 -26.14
CA ILE A 157 6.35 -8.22 -25.01
C ILE A 157 7.82 -8.20 -24.61
N VAL A 158 8.44 -7.03 -24.75
CA VAL A 158 9.80 -6.77 -24.25
C VAL A 158 9.68 -6.21 -22.83
N LEU A 159 10.36 -6.86 -21.89
CA LEU A 159 10.50 -6.39 -20.52
C LEU A 159 11.84 -5.68 -20.41
N GLU A 160 11.79 -4.39 -20.10
CA GLU A 160 12.99 -3.62 -19.76
C GLU A 160 13.60 -4.21 -18.50
N ARG A 161 14.86 -4.62 -18.60
CA ARG A 161 15.63 -5.07 -17.44
C ARG A 161 16.09 -3.82 -16.71
N VAL A 162 15.69 -3.70 -15.46
CA VAL A 162 16.28 -2.70 -14.57
C VAL A 162 17.74 -3.10 -14.35
N ASP A 163 18.62 -2.12 -14.24
CA ASP A 163 20.06 -2.31 -14.13
C ASP A 163 20.46 -3.40 -13.14
N SER A 164 21.64 -4.01 -13.39
CA SER A 164 22.22 -5.09 -12.60
C SER A 164 21.95 -4.92 -11.09
N PRO A 165 21.64 -5.99 -10.34
CA PRO A 165 21.42 -5.93 -8.89
C PRO A 165 22.50 -5.15 -8.11
N LEU A 166 23.73 -5.13 -8.62
CA LEU A 166 24.83 -4.32 -8.08
C LEU A 166 24.55 -2.82 -8.16
N VAL A 167 24.03 -2.32 -9.28
CA VAL A 167 23.67 -0.91 -9.49
C VAL A 167 22.53 -0.51 -8.56
N VAL A 168 21.54 -1.38 -8.36
CA VAL A 168 20.45 -1.14 -7.41
C VAL A 168 20.98 -1.09 -5.97
N LEU A 169 21.90 -1.99 -5.62
CA LEU A 169 22.55 -2.00 -4.30
C LEU A 169 23.38 -0.75 -4.06
N GLU A 170 24.15 -0.30 -5.05
CA GLU A 170 24.95 0.92 -4.98
C GLU A 170 24.05 2.14 -4.77
N ARG A 171 22.99 2.28 -5.57
CA ARG A 171 22.00 3.36 -5.40
C ARG A 171 21.39 3.36 -4.00
N LYS A 172 21.05 2.19 -3.48
CA LYS A 172 20.48 2.06 -2.12
C LYS A 172 21.49 2.41 -1.02
N ARG A 173 22.77 2.09 -1.21
CA ARG A 173 23.84 2.52 -0.30
C ARG A 173 24.01 4.05 -0.31
N GLU A 174 23.90 4.67 -1.47
CA GLU A 174 23.93 6.13 -1.60
C GLU A 174 22.73 6.82 -0.94
N GLU A 175 21.52 6.32 -1.19
CA GLU A 175 20.31 6.80 -0.51
C GLU A 175 20.46 6.70 1.03
N LEU A 176 20.97 5.57 1.52
CA LEU A 176 21.19 5.35 2.95
C LEU A 176 22.19 6.37 3.52
N LYS A 177 23.29 6.65 2.81
CA LYS A 177 24.28 7.65 3.21
C LYS A 177 23.69 9.06 3.27
N GLY A 178 22.81 9.40 2.32
CA GLY A 178 22.07 10.66 2.31
C GLY A 178 21.16 10.80 3.53
N LEU A 179 20.34 9.78 3.80
CA LEU A 179 19.43 9.75 4.95
C LEU A 179 20.18 9.80 6.29
N GLN A 180 21.34 9.14 6.39
CA GLN A 180 22.20 9.24 7.58
C GLN A 180 22.70 10.68 7.81
N SER A 181 23.04 11.38 6.72
CA SER A 181 23.49 12.77 6.80
C SER A 181 22.35 13.71 7.20
N GLU A 182 21.15 13.52 6.64
CA GLU A 182 19.95 14.26 7.00
C GLU A 182 19.56 14.02 8.47
N LEU A 183 19.58 12.76 8.91
CA LEU A 183 19.34 12.41 10.31
C LEU A 183 20.34 13.11 11.25
N GLN A 184 21.62 13.16 10.87
CA GLN A 184 22.63 13.86 11.67
C GLN A 184 22.33 15.35 11.77
N GLN A 185 21.94 16.01 10.67
CA GLN A 185 21.55 17.42 10.68
C GLN A 185 20.36 17.68 11.60
N VAL A 186 19.34 16.83 11.55
CA VAL A 186 18.17 16.93 12.44
C VAL A 186 18.57 16.75 13.91
N LEU A 187 19.44 15.79 14.22
CA LEU A 187 19.97 15.60 15.58
C LEU A 187 20.76 16.81 16.08
N ASP A 188 21.51 17.47 15.20
CA ASP A 188 22.27 18.67 15.55
C ASP A 188 21.34 19.88 15.76
N GLN A 189 20.28 20.00 14.96
CA GLN A 189 19.23 21.01 15.17
C GLN A 189 18.52 20.81 16.50
N ILE A 190 18.16 19.57 16.87
CA ILE A 190 17.53 19.25 18.16
C ILE A 190 18.45 19.68 19.31
N ARG A 191 19.74 19.31 19.25
CA ARG A 191 20.72 19.68 20.29
C ARG A 191 20.90 21.20 20.41
N ALA A 192 20.86 21.94 19.31
CA ALA A 192 20.93 23.40 19.32
C ALA A 192 19.71 24.04 20.02
N VAL A 193 18.51 23.50 19.80
CA VAL A 193 17.29 23.97 20.49
C VAL A 193 17.37 23.66 21.99
N GLU A 194 17.77 22.44 22.37
CA GLU A 194 17.93 22.04 23.78
C GLU A 194 18.96 22.89 24.54
N THR A 195 20.03 23.32 23.88
CA THR A 195 21.02 24.23 24.49
C THR A 195 20.56 25.68 24.57
N THR A 196 19.65 26.10 23.70
CA THR A 196 19.09 27.47 23.70
C THR A 196 18.02 27.64 24.78
N GLU A 197 17.27 26.59 25.13
CA GLU A 197 16.27 26.60 26.21
C GLU A 197 16.88 26.42 27.63
N GLY A 198 18.19 26.15 27.73
CA GLY A 198 18.88 25.82 28.98
C GLY A 198 19.67 26.93 29.68
N GLN A 199 19.72 28.17 29.16
CA GLN A 199 20.42 29.28 29.85
C GLN A 199 19.48 30.01 30.84
N PRO A 200 19.70 29.92 32.17
CA PRO A 200 19.09 30.84 33.10
C PRO A 200 19.62 32.26 32.86
N SER A 201 18.72 33.22 32.67
CA SER A 201 19.05 34.64 32.56
C SER A 201 19.62 35.16 33.89
N ASP A 202 20.95 35.11 34.01
CA ASP A 202 21.69 35.64 35.14
C ASP A 202 21.89 37.14 34.94
N GLY A 203 21.02 37.95 35.53
CA GLY A 203 21.00 39.38 35.26
C GLY A 203 20.00 40.19 36.07
N ASP A 204 20.04 40.10 37.41
CA ASP A 204 19.76 41.31 38.19
C ASP A 204 20.63 41.36 39.45
N LYS A 205 21.76 42.07 39.33
CA LYS A 205 22.67 42.35 40.43
C LYS A 205 22.07 43.43 41.33
N GLN A 206 22.01 43.11 42.62
CA GLN A 206 21.91 44.07 43.71
C GLN A 206 22.83 45.29 43.49
N VAL A 207 22.26 46.49 43.58
CA VAL A 207 22.98 47.70 43.97
C VAL A 207 22.29 48.25 45.21
N GLY A 208 23.01 48.18 46.33
CA GLY A 208 22.53 48.66 47.63
C GLY A 208 22.62 50.18 47.79
N SER A 209 21.93 50.68 48.81
CA SER A 209 22.44 51.60 49.84
C SER A 209 21.42 52.65 50.27
N LYS A 210 21.09 52.58 51.56
CA LYS A 210 20.72 53.67 52.49
C LYS A 210 19.68 54.69 52.05
N ARG A 211 18.59 54.77 52.83
CA ARG A 211 18.18 56.04 53.46
C ARG A 211 17.46 55.81 54.78
N GLN A 212 17.69 56.78 55.64
CA GLN A 212 17.47 56.88 57.08
C GLN A 212 16.16 57.64 57.36
N ARG A 213 15.66 57.55 58.60
CA ARG A 213 14.69 58.42 59.29
C ARG A 213 13.22 58.22 58.87
N GLU A 214 12.23 58.27 59.76
CA GLU A 214 12.12 58.76 61.15
C GLU A 214 10.96 58.00 61.82
#